data_AF-A0A9P7NMP6-F1
#
_entry.id   AF-A0A9P7NMP6-F1
#
_cell.length_a   1.000
_cell.length_b   1.000
_cell.length_c   1.000
_cell.angle_alpha   90.00
_cell.angle_beta   90.00
_cell.angle_gamma   90.00
#
_symmetry.space_group_name_H-M   'P 1'
#
loop_
_entity.id
_entity.type
_entity.pdbx_description
1 polymer ?
#
loop_
_entity_poly.entity_id
_entity_poly.type
_entity_poly.pdbx_seq_one_letter_code
_entity_poly.pdbx_strand_id
1 'polypeptide(L)'
;MSPPSSSTSPGSVAESITTLVDWAVSLGATLHPSVEVYDDAQTGLSFRVKPSAPHPVQALEPIVQLPATLSLSYLDAVAQQKQQKQQKEQQQDEAPFPEEVLAGTPPHVVGRLFLVREFLRGRSSFWWPYIQALPQPGLKNRRAWALPPFWDADEAELLDGTNVEVGIAKVRQDVQSEFAHARKLLSACAVRDPLLDEGLTADLYQWAYCIFASRSFRPSLVLLDARRKALPAGVAMDDFSMLLPLLDVGNHDMTVNVRWELDHEAEQCSLLVGKEHQPGEQVFNNYGLKTNAELLLGYGFMVPTTEALHNDYIHVRKRRSHQPSTTPNNPQDSSHLSNSSNASHEYLISLRPLAHPSTLLARARQSISFPPDLPLLGSFQHVQLEMVWDILCTLTTSPQRRILMPVPTGQEQEDHDQEPNDVDSFHRRLFFSGHVGASAREVLGQTVAIIQHQLLQELERLDETDVEVVDGDEADLTGNQRLALDYRARCRGVLEGVLEAIDGDDVFGDDE
;
A
#
# COMPACT_ATOMS: atom_id res chain seq x y z
N MET A 1 20.87 -38.48 -4.75
CA MET A 1 19.96 -38.52 -5.92
C MET A 1 19.65 -37.09 -6.27
N SER A 2 20.03 -36.64 -7.46
CA SER A 2 19.84 -35.26 -7.93
C SER A 2 18.34 -34.95 -8.05
N PRO A 3 17.90 -33.73 -7.74
CA PRO A 3 16.51 -33.33 -7.97
C PRO A 3 16.21 -33.36 -9.48
N PRO A 4 14.96 -33.62 -9.88
CA PRO A 4 14.59 -33.69 -11.28
C PRO A 4 14.78 -32.32 -11.94
N SER A 5 15.66 -32.27 -12.94
CA SER A 5 15.80 -31.14 -13.84
C SER A 5 14.61 -31.11 -14.80
N SER A 6 13.51 -30.45 -14.42
CA SER A 6 12.48 -30.03 -15.37
C SER A 6 12.95 -28.77 -16.08
N SER A 7 13.75 -28.94 -17.14
CA SER A 7 14.08 -27.86 -18.07
C SER A 7 12.88 -27.60 -18.99
N THR A 8 11.82 -26.99 -18.47
CA THR A 8 10.84 -26.30 -19.31
C THR A 8 11.47 -24.97 -19.73
N SER A 9 11.74 -24.81 -21.03
CA SER A 9 11.93 -23.48 -21.60
C SER A 9 10.74 -22.61 -21.15
N PRO A 10 10.96 -21.40 -20.61
CA PRO A 10 9.84 -20.51 -20.32
C PRO A 10 9.07 -20.31 -21.62
N GLY A 11 7.77 -20.60 -21.59
CA GLY A 11 6.89 -20.24 -22.70
C GLY A 11 6.99 -18.74 -22.94
N SER A 12 6.69 -18.30 -24.16
CA SER A 12 6.69 -16.85 -24.43
C SER A 12 5.68 -16.14 -23.52
N VAL A 13 5.89 -14.86 -23.21
CA VAL A 13 4.93 -14.07 -22.40
C VAL A 13 3.52 -14.14 -23.02
N ALA A 14 3.41 -14.19 -24.34
CA ALA A 14 2.14 -14.37 -25.04
C ALA A 14 1.46 -15.73 -24.75
N GLU A 15 2.22 -16.83 -24.66
CA GLU A 15 1.69 -18.14 -24.25
C GLU A 15 1.22 -18.12 -22.79
N SER A 16 1.97 -17.44 -21.92
CA SER A 16 1.60 -17.25 -20.52
C SER A 16 0.27 -16.51 -20.36
N ILE A 17 0.11 -15.38 -21.09
CA ILE A 17 -1.13 -14.61 -21.13
C ILE A 17 -2.30 -15.46 -21.64
N THR A 18 -2.10 -16.15 -22.77
CA THR A 18 -3.15 -16.99 -23.37
C THR A 18 -3.59 -18.08 -22.39
N THR A 19 -2.63 -18.74 -21.73
CA THR A 19 -2.88 -19.80 -20.75
C THR A 19 -3.70 -19.28 -19.56
N LEU A 20 -3.38 -18.10 -19.03
CA LEU A 20 -4.13 -17.47 -17.93
C LEU A 20 -5.56 -17.12 -18.36
N VAL A 21 -5.71 -16.41 -19.49
CA VAL A 21 -7.00 -15.90 -19.96
C VAL A 21 -7.93 -17.06 -20.33
N ASP A 22 -7.44 -18.03 -21.11
CA ASP A 22 -8.26 -19.18 -21.54
C ASP A 22 -8.72 -20.02 -20.34
N TRP A 23 -7.84 -20.23 -19.35
CA TRP A 23 -8.21 -20.94 -18.12
C TRP A 23 -9.30 -20.20 -17.35
N ALA A 24 -9.11 -18.90 -17.09
CA ALA A 24 -10.07 -18.11 -16.34
C ALA A 24 -11.43 -18.05 -17.06
N VAL A 25 -11.44 -17.81 -18.37
CA VAL A 25 -12.65 -17.76 -19.19
C VAL A 25 -13.36 -19.12 -19.24
N SER A 26 -12.61 -20.22 -19.32
CA SER A 26 -13.21 -21.58 -19.28
C SER A 26 -13.94 -21.87 -17.98
N LEU A 27 -13.63 -21.13 -16.91
CA LEU A 27 -14.21 -21.25 -15.58
C LEU A 27 -15.19 -20.13 -15.25
N GLY A 28 -15.64 -19.37 -16.26
CA GLY A 28 -16.71 -18.38 -16.13
C GLY A 28 -16.24 -16.95 -15.86
N ALA A 29 -14.93 -16.67 -15.91
CA ALA A 29 -14.47 -15.29 -15.96
C ALA A 29 -14.78 -14.64 -17.31
N THR A 30 -14.92 -13.32 -17.33
CA THR A 30 -15.06 -12.55 -18.56
C THR A 30 -14.00 -11.45 -18.59
N LEU A 31 -13.41 -11.25 -19.77
CA LEU A 31 -12.61 -10.08 -20.11
C LEU A 31 -13.41 -9.29 -21.14
N HIS A 32 -13.47 -7.96 -21.00
CA HIS A 32 -14.20 -7.12 -21.94
C HIS A 32 -13.78 -7.42 -23.39
N PRO A 33 -14.69 -7.58 -24.37
CA PRO A 33 -14.35 -8.02 -25.73
C PRO A 33 -13.33 -7.11 -26.45
N SER A 34 -13.34 -5.81 -26.13
CA SER A 34 -12.39 -4.83 -26.66
C SER A 34 -11.09 -4.71 -25.86
N VAL A 35 -10.93 -5.43 -24.75
CA VAL A 35 -9.73 -5.38 -23.89
C VAL A 35 -8.88 -6.62 -24.13
N GLU A 36 -7.56 -6.45 -24.05
CA GLU A 36 -6.59 -7.54 -24.04
C GLU A 36 -5.61 -7.36 -22.87
N VAL A 37 -5.05 -8.48 -22.43
CA VAL A 37 -3.85 -8.47 -21.57
C VAL A 37 -2.63 -8.38 -22.48
N TYR A 38 -1.73 -7.47 -22.20
CA TYR A 38 -0.47 -7.30 -22.91
C TYR A 38 0.67 -7.12 -21.90
N ASP A 39 1.90 -7.12 -22.40
CA ASP A 39 3.12 -6.92 -21.63
C ASP A 39 3.90 -5.73 -22.19
N ASP A 40 4.46 -4.91 -21.31
CA ASP A 40 5.40 -3.86 -21.68
C ASP A 40 6.51 -3.69 -20.64
N ALA A 41 7.59 -3.01 -21.04
CA ALA A 41 8.78 -2.85 -20.21
C ALA A 41 8.59 -1.94 -18.99
N GLN A 42 7.53 -1.13 -18.96
CA GLN A 42 7.30 -0.14 -17.90
C GLN A 42 6.43 -0.70 -16.78
N THR A 43 5.32 -1.36 -17.12
CA THR A 43 4.35 -1.86 -16.15
C THR A 43 4.19 -3.39 -16.15
N GLY A 44 4.84 -4.10 -17.08
CA GLY A 44 4.71 -5.55 -17.22
C GLY A 44 3.31 -5.93 -17.73
N LEU A 45 2.77 -7.05 -17.22
CA LEU A 45 1.42 -7.48 -17.56
C LEU A 45 0.39 -6.41 -17.19
N SER A 46 -0.43 -6.04 -18.17
CA SER A 46 -1.30 -4.87 -18.12
C SER A 46 -2.57 -5.12 -18.94
N PHE A 47 -3.66 -4.40 -18.63
CA PHE A 47 -4.82 -4.33 -19.51
C PHE A 47 -4.68 -3.17 -20.50
N ARG A 48 -5.04 -3.36 -21.75
CA ARG A 48 -5.31 -2.24 -22.67
C ARG A 48 -6.55 -2.48 -23.51
N VAL A 49 -7.15 -1.40 -23.99
CA VAL A 49 -8.09 -1.51 -25.10
C VAL A 49 -7.29 -1.94 -26.33
N LYS A 50 -7.73 -3.00 -27.01
CA LYS A 50 -7.10 -3.52 -28.22
C LYS A 50 -6.87 -2.36 -29.20
N PRO A 51 -5.65 -2.19 -29.76
CA PRO A 51 -5.41 -1.16 -30.76
C PRO A 51 -6.32 -1.28 -32.01
N SER A 52 -6.83 -2.48 -32.27
CA SER A 52 -7.78 -2.78 -33.35
C SER A 52 -9.26 -2.65 -32.96
N ALA A 53 -9.57 -2.24 -31.73
CA ALA A 53 -10.95 -2.09 -31.27
C ALA A 53 -11.68 -1.00 -32.09
N PRO A 54 -12.92 -1.26 -32.55
CA PRO A 54 -13.66 -0.32 -33.38
C PRO A 54 -14.20 0.89 -32.60
N HIS A 55 -14.33 0.77 -31.28
CA HIS A 55 -14.88 1.79 -30.40
C HIS A 55 -14.15 1.79 -29.05
N PRO A 56 -14.11 2.93 -28.35
CA PRO A 56 -13.59 3.00 -26.99
C PRO A 56 -14.44 2.16 -26.02
N VAL A 57 -13.82 1.72 -24.93
CA VAL A 57 -14.53 1.12 -23.77
C VAL A 57 -15.11 2.26 -22.94
N GLN A 58 -16.42 2.20 -22.67
CA GLN A 58 -17.11 3.28 -21.97
C GLN A 58 -16.87 3.23 -20.47
N ALA A 59 -17.07 4.37 -19.81
CA ALA A 59 -16.96 4.46 -18.36
C ALA A 59 -17.94 3.49 -17.68
N LEU A 60 -17.44 2.79 -16.66
CA LEU A 60 -18.16 1.79 -15.85
C LEU A 60 -18.63 0.55 -16.63
N GLU A 61 -18.11 0.29 -17.84
CA GLU A 61 -18.21 -1.04 -18.43
C GLU A 61 -17.31 -2.02 -17.64
N PRO A 62 -17.76 -3.26 -17.36
CA PRO A 62 -16.92 -4.25 -16.68
C PRO A 62 -15.71 -4.63 -17.54
N ILE A 63 -14.52 -4.39 -17.01
CA ILE A 63 -13.26 -4.74 -17.66
C ILE A 63 -12.96 -6.22 -17.47
N VAL A 64 -13.08 -6.70 -16.23
CA VAL A 64 -12.96 -8.11 -15.85
C VAL A 64 -14.11 -8.45 -14.91
N GLN A 65 -14.73 -9.61 -15.09
CA GLN A 65 -15.61 -10.22 -14.11
C GLN A 65 -15.03 -11.58 -13.73
N LEU A 66 -14.82 -11.81 -12.44
CA LEU A 66 -14.14 -12.98 -11.91
C LEU A 66 -15.05 -13.73 -10.93
N PRO A 67 -15.38 -15.01 -11.19
CA PRO A 67 -16.02 -15.88 -10.22
C PRO A 67 -15.20 -15.99 -8.92
N ALA A 68 -15.87 -15.91 -7.77
CA ALA A 68 -15.22 -16.03 -6.46
C ALA A 68 -14.57 -17.40 -6.22
N THR A 69 -14.89 -18.41 -7.03
CA THR A 69 -14.25 -19.74 -7.01
C THR A 69 -12.83 -19.74 -7.56
N LEU A 70 -12.43 -18.72 -8.32
CA LEU A 70 -11.09 -18.62 -8.90
C LEU A 70 -10.05 -17.98 -7.96
N SER A 71 -10.49 -17.41 -6.83
CA SER A 71 -9.57 -16.81 -5.86
C SER A 71 -8.56 -17.83 -5.32
N LEU A 72 -7.38 -17.36 -4.92
CA LEU A 72 -6.40 -18.13 -4.15
C LEU A 72 -6.16 -17.42 -2.83
N SER A 73 -6.45 -18.11 -1.72
CA SER A 73 -6.41 -17.52 -0.38
C SER A 73 -6.28 -18.57 0.74
N TYR A 74 -6.25 -18.07 1.98
CA TYR A 74 -6.44 -18.87 3.20
C TYR A 74 -7.69 -19.75 3.16
N LEU A 75 -8.80 -19.27 2.58
CA LEU A 75 -10.07 -19.99 2.58
C LEU A 75 -10.02 -21.27 1.76
N ASP A 76 -9.16 -21.33 0.75
CA ASP A 76 -8.99 -22.50 -0.11
C ASP A 76 -8.27 -23.62 0.63
N ALA A 77 -7.28 -23.28 1.46
CA ALA A 77 -6.63 -24.24 2.37
C ALA A 77 -7.64 -24.82 3.39
N VAL A 78 -8.51 -23.98 3.95
CA VAL A 78 -9.58 -24.40 4.86
C VAL A 78 -10.62 -25.28 4.16
N ALA A 79 -11.00 -24.94 2.92
CA ALA A 79 -11.97 -25.69 2.14
C ALA A 79 -11.48 -27.10 1.81
N GLN A 80 -10.22 -27.27 1.41
CA GLN A 80 -9.60 -28.58 1.18
C GLN A 80 -9.70 -29.46 2.43
N GLN A 81 -9.39 -28.90 3.61
CA GLN A 81 -9.47 -29.66 4.87
C GLN A 81 -10.91 -30.05 5.25
N LYS A 82 -11.89 -29.16 5.02
CA LYS A 82 -13.31 -29.47 5.26
C LYS A 82 -13.83 -30.56 4.32
N GLN A 83 -13.44 -30.55 3.05
CA GLN A 83 -13.86 -31.55 2.07
C GLN A 83 -13.35 -32.95 2.46
N GLN A 84 -12.10 -33.06 2.92
CA GLN A 84 -11.55 -34.34 3.37
C GLN A 84 -12.33 -34.91 4.57
N LYS A 85 -12.68 -34.07 5.55
CA LYS A 85 -13.46 -34.52 6.74
C LYS A 85 -14.86 -35.01 6.39
N GLN A 86 -15.48 -34.47 5.34
CA GLN A 86 -16.81 -34.86 4.90
C GLN A 86 -16.80 -36.13 4.04
N GLN A 87 -15.78 -36.30 3.20
CA GLN A 87 -15.57 -37.49 2.38
C GLN A 87 -14.75 -38.52 3.16
N LYS A 88 -15.39 -39.23 4.11
CA LYS A 88 -14.79 -40.32 4.91
C LYS A 88 -13.84 -41.20 4.08
N GLU A 89 -12.53 -41.00 4.23
CA GLU A 89 -11.42 -41.90 3.83
C GLU A 89 -11.54 -42.59 2.46
N GLN A 90 -12.25 -42.01 1.50
CA GLN A 90 -12.21 -42.47 0.11
C GLN A 90 -10.93 -41.94 -0.50
N GLN A 91 -10.19 -42.81 -1.21
CA GLN A 91 -8.91 -42.53 -1.86
C GLN A 91 -8.98 -41.27 -2.71
N GLN A 92 -8.68 -40.12 -2.11
CA GLN A 92 -8.22 -38.95 -2.82
C GLN A 92 -6.72 -39.15 -3.05
N ASP A 93 -6.28 -38.95 -4.28
CA ASP A 93 -4.86 -38.98 -4.65
C ASP A 93 -4.07 -37.83 -4.00
N GLU A 94 -4.75 -36.90 -3.31
CA GLU A 94 -4.18 -35.64 -2.83
C GLU A 94 -4.40 -35.45 -1.32
N ALA A 95 -3.29 -35.30 -0.58
CA ALA A 95 -3.35 -34.92 0.83
C ALA A 95 -3.84 -33.46 0.96
N PRO A 96 -4.69 -33.12 1.93
CA PRO A 96 -5.08 -31.74 2.17
C PRO A 96 -3.98 -30.97 2.91
N PHE A 97 -4.20 -29.67 3.06
CA PHE A 97 -3.31 -28.82 3.85
C PHE A 97 -3.33 -29.21 5.36
N PRO A 98 -2.17 -29.29 6.04
CA PRO A 98 -2.10 -29.78 7.43
C PRO A 98 -2.97 -29.00 8.43
N GLU A 99 -3.81 -29.69 9.20
CA GLU A 99 -4.76 -29.08 10.13
C GLU A 99 -4.07 -28.34 11.27
N GLU A 100 -2.99 -28.92 11.79
CA GLU A 100 -2.18 -28.34 12.86
C GLU A 100 -1.57 -27.01 12.41
N VAL A 101 -1.20 -26.89 11.13
CA VAL A 101 -0.71 -25.64 10.54
C VAL A 101 -1.85 -24.63 10.43
N LEU A 102 -3.03 -25.03 9.95
CA LEU A 102 -4.21 -24.15 9.90
C LEU A 102 -4.59 -23.59 11.27
N ALA A 103 -4.47 -24.39 12.33
CA ALA A 103 -4.84 -24.00 13.68
C ALA A 103 -3.73 -23.23 14.42
N GLY A 104 -2.46 -23.54 14.15
CA GLY A 104 -1.30 -23.00 14.88
C GLY A 104 -0.61 -21.80 14.21
N THR A 105 -1.18 -21.28 13.12
CA THR A 105 -0.54 -20.28 12.27
C THR A 105 -1.53 -19.16 11.91
N PRO A 106 -1.11 -17.88 11.88
CA PRO A 106 -1.97 -16.79 11.42
C PRO A 106 -2.50 -17.01 9.99
N PRO A 107 -3.75 -16.59 9.68
CA PRO A 107 -4.37 -16.82 8.37
C PRO A 107 -3.55 -16.32 7.16
N HIS A 108 -2.90 -15.16 7.27
CA HIS A 108 -2.07 -14.61 6.19
C HIS A 108 -0.82 -15.46 5.92
N VAL A 109 -0.21 -16.05 6.95
CA VAL A 109 0.93 -16.97 6.78
C VAL A 109 0.48 -18.27 6.12
N VAL A 110 -0.69 -18.81 6.50
CA VAL A 110 -1.28 -19.97 5.83
C VAL A 110 -1.51 -19.69 4.34
N GLY A 111 -2.06 -18.51 3.99
CA GLY A 111 -2.24 -18.13 2.58
C GLY A 111 -0.93 -18.16 1.77
N ARG A 112 0.17 -17.68 2.35
CA ARG A 112 1.50 -17.73 1.72
C ARG A 112 2.03 -19.16 1.57
N LEU A 113 1.89 -19.99 2.60
CA LEU A 113 2.28 -21.41 2.53
C LEU A 113 1.45 -22.17 1.49
N PHE A 114 0.16 -21.85 1.40
CA PHE A 114 -0.73 -22.44 0.40
C PHE A 114 -0.32 -22.07 -1.03
N LEU A 115 0.03 -20.79 -1.28
CA LEU A 115 0.58 -20.38 -2.59
C LEU A 115 1.87 -21.13 -2.92
N VAL A 116 2.81 -21.26 -1.96
CA VAL A 116 4.06 -22.01 -2.18
C VAL A 116 3.77 -23.48 -2.51
N ARG A 117 2.85 -24.11 -1.77
CA ARG A 117 2.43 -25.49 -2.02
C ARG A 117 1.88 -25.66 -3.44
N GLU A 118 0.97 -24.77 -3.86
CA GLU A 118 0.38 -24.80 -5.20
C GLU A 118 1.40 -24.49 -6.30
N PHE A 119 2.40 -23.65 -6.03
CA PHE A 119 3.55 -23.46 -6.93
C PHE A 119 4.36 -24.76 -7.10
N LEU A 120 4.68 -25.44 -5.99
CA LEU A 120 5.48 -26.68 -5.99
C LEU A 120 4.78 -27.85 -6.70
N ARG A 121 3.45 -27.85 -6.74
CA ARG A 121 2.66 -28.81 -7.54
C ARG A 121 2.89 -28.64 -9.05
N GLY A 122 3.31 -27.47 -9.50
CA GLY A 122 3.45 -27.17 -10.92
C GLY A 122 2.13 -27.40 -11.66
N ARG A 123 2.16 -28.05 -12.82
CA ARG A 123 1.00 -28.26 -13.69
C ARG A 123 -0.14 -29.08 -13.09
N SER A 124 0.06 -29.75 -11.96
CA SER A 124 -1.02 -30.45 -11.25
C SER A 124 -1.82 -29.52 -10.31
N SER A 125 -1.39 -28.28 -10.10
CA SER A 125 -2.18 -27.28 -9.39
C SER A 125 -3.32 -26.76 -10.26
N PHE A 126 -4.51 -26.62 -9.66
CA PHE A 126 -5.65 -25.94 -10.27
C PHE A 126 -5.31 -24.50 -10.67
N TRP A 127 -4.48 -23.82 -9.87
CA TRP A 127 -4.06 -22.44 -10.10
C TRP A 127 -2.78 -22.32 -10.93
N TRP A 128 -2.23 -23.41 -11.47
CA TRP A 128 -1.00 -23.34 -12.29
C TRP A 128 -1.08 -22.30 -13.42
N PRO A 129 -2.18 -22.17 -14.20
CA PRO A 129 -2.31 -21.16 -15.25
C PRO A 129 -2.14 -19.71 -14.75
N TYR A 130 -2.54 -19.45 -13.51
CA TYR A 130 -2.33 -18.17 -12.83
C TYR A 130 -0.92 -18.04 -12.28
N ILE A 131 -0.45 -19.05 -11.54
CA ILE A 131 0.85 -19.01 -10.88
C ILE A 131 2.00 -18.86 -11.90
N GLN A 132 1.89 -19.45 -13.09
CA GLN A 132 2.89 -19.30 -14.15
C GLN A 132 2.94 -17.88 -14.77
N ALA A 133 1.86 -17.10 -14.64
CA ALA A 133 1.81 -15.71 -15.11
C ALA A 133 2.32 -14.70 -14.07
N LEU A 134 2.51 -15.13 -12.81
CA LEU A 134 3.15 -14.30 -11.78
C LEU A 134 4.64 -14.11 -12.09
N PRO A 135 5.28 -13.05 -11.55
CA PRO A 135 6.73 -12.98 -11.49
C PRO A 135 7.31 -14.24 -10.86
N GLN A 136 8.14 -14.97 -11.62
CA GLN A 136 8.60 -16.30 -11.19
C GLN A 136 9.69 -16.20 -10.11
N PRO A 137 9.70 -17.09 -9.09
CA PRO A 137 10.70 -17.07 -8.02
C PRO A 137 12.12 -17.45 -8.52
N GLY A 138 13.10 -17.35 -7.62
CA GLY A 138 14.48 -17.74 -7.85
C GLY A 138 15.41 -16.58 -8.17
N LEU A 139 16.70 -16.79 -7.89
CA LEU A 139 17.74 -15.75 -7.92
C LEU A 139 17.84 -14.99 -9.25
N LYS A 140 17.68 -15.68 -10.39
CA LYS A 140 17.76 -15.06 -11.73
C LYS A 140 16.63 -14.07 -11.99
N ASN A 141 15.50 -14.23 -11.31
CA ASN A 141 14.30 -13.42 -11.48
C ASN A 141 14.06 -12.50 -10.29
N ARG A 142 15.01 -12.41 -9.33
CA ARG A 142 14.80 -11.71 -8.05
C ARG A 142 14.26 -10.30 -8.24
N ARG A 143 14.79 -9.54 -9.20
CA ARG A 143 14.31 -8.18 -9.51
C ARG A 143 12.83 -8.09 -9.92
N ALA A 144 12.26 -9.15 -10.50
CA ALA A 144 10.89 -9.13 -10.97
C ALA A 144 9.86 -9.30 -9.85
N TRP A 145 10.27 -9.82 -8.68
CA TRP A 145 9.36 -10.13 -7.58
C TRP A 145 9.77 -9.54 -6.23
N ALA A 146 11.06 -9.30 -5.99
CA ALA A 146 11.54 -8.88 -4.68
C ALA A 146 11.19 -7.42 -4.41
N LEU A 147 10.51 -7.21 -3.28
CA LEU A 147 10.27 -5.90 -2.69
C LEU A 147 11.50 -5.45 -1.86
N PRO A 148 11.61 -4.16 -1.51
CA PRO A 148 12.78 -3.61 -0.80
C PRO A 148 13.30 -4.41 0.41
N PRO A 149 12.44 -5.02 1.27
CA PRO A 149 12.90 -5.86 2.38
C PRO A 149 13.82 -7.04 1.98
N PHE A 150 13.71 -7.51 0.73
CA PHE A 150 14.39 -8.68 0.17
C PHE A 150 15.25 -8.36 -1.06
N TRP A 151 15.53 -7.08 -1.31
CA TRP A 151 16.60 -6.68 -2.23
C TRP A 151 17.96 -7.14 -1.72
N ASP A 152 18.95 -7.11 -2.62
CA ASP A 152 20.33 -7.35 -2.22
C ASP A 152 20.79 -6.25 -1.23
N ALA A 153 21.73 -6.56 -0.36
CA ALA A 153 22.02 -5.74 0.83
C ALA A 153 22.48 -4.32 0.47
N ASP A 154 23.31 -4.21 -0.56
CA ASP A 154 23.82 -2.95 -1.11
C ASP A 154 22.71 -2.11 -1.76
N GLU A 155 21.71 -2.73 -2.39
CA GLU A 155 20.55 -2.02 -2.93
C GLU A 155 19.62 -1.50 -1.82
N ALA A 156 19.45 -2.29 -0.75
CA ALA A 156 18.59 -1.92 0.37
C ALA A 156 19.20 -0.84 1.26
N GLU A 157 20.54 -0.83 1.44
CA GLU A 157 21.28 0.18 2.23
C GLU A 157 21.09 1.60 1.68
N LEU A 158 20.89 1.76 0.36
CA LEU A 158 20.56 3.05 -0.24
C LEU A 158 19.26 3.67 0.27
N LEU A 159 18.38 2.89 0.92
CA LEU A 159 17.13 3.39 1.48
C LEU A 159 17.26 3.81 2.96
N ASP A 160 18.43 3.69 3.57
CA ASP A 160 18.67 4.11 4.95
C ASP A 160 18.47 5.63 5.11
N GLY A 161 18.00 6.08 6.28
CA GLY A 161 17.68 7.48 6.53
C GLY A 161 16.37 7.98 5.90
N THR A 162 15.72 7.18 5.03
CA THR A 162 14.41 7.54 4.44
C THR A 162 13.23 7.07 5.29
N ASN A 163 11.99 7.38 4.87
CA ASN A 163 10.78 6.88 5.54
C ASN A 163 10.53 5.37 5.35
N VAL A 164 11.20 4.70 4.40
CA VAL A 164 10.98 3.26 4.16
C VAL A 164 11.90 2.35 4.99
N GLU A 165 13.02 2.88 5.50
CA GLU A 165 14.04 2.14 6.28
C GLU A 165 13.42 1.29 7.41
N VAL A 166 12.61 1.92 8.28
CA VAL A 166 12.00 1.23 9.43
C VAL A 166 11.00 0.16 8.96
N GLY A 167 10.30 0.43 7.86
CA GLY A 167 9.38 -0.53 7.24
C GLY A 167 10.11 -1.77 6.72
N ILE A 168 11.26 -1.58 6.08
CA ILE A 168 12.14 -2.65 5.56
C ILE A 168 12.59 -3.57 6.68
N ALA A 169 13.18 -3.00 7.73
CA ALA A 169 13.69 -3.77 8.86
C ALA A 169 12.58 -4.59 9.56
N LYS A 170 11.42 -3.95 9.78
CA LYS A 170 10.25 -4.60 10.38
C LYS A 170 9.75 -5.78 9.54
N VAL A 171 9.53 -5.57 8.25
CA VAL A 171 9.05 -6.64 7.35
C VAL A 171 10.03 -7.81 7.33
N ARG A 172 11.33 -7.53 7.24
CA ARG A 172 12.37 -8.58 7.23
C ARG A 172 12.31 -9.45 8.50
N GLN A 173 12.21 -8.81 9.66
CA GLN A 173 12.10 -9.50 10.94
C GLN A 173 10.81 -10.33 11.05
N ASP A 174 9.68 -9.73 10.71
CA ASP A 174 8.36 -10.37 10.82
C ASP A 174 8.28 -11.61 9.91
N VAL A 175 8.67 -11.48 8.63
CA VAL A 175 8.66 -12.58 7.66
C VAL A 175 9.64 -13.69 8.04
N GLN A 176 10.82 -13.34 8.57
CA GLN A 176 11.78 -14.34 9.05
C GLN A 176 11.22 -15.14 10.24
N SER A 177 10.60 -14.45 11.20
CA SER A 177 9.98 -15.07 12.38
C SER A 177 8.83 -16.00 12.00
N GLU A 178 7.93 -15.53 11.12
CA GLU A 178 6.82 -16.32 10.60
C GLU A 178 7.30 -17.58 9.88
N PHE A 179 8.30 -17.46 9.01
CA PHE A 179 8.88 -18.59 8.29
C PHE A 179 9.48 -19.63 9.23
N ALA A 180 10.24 -19.18 10.24
CA ALA A 180 10.83 -20.07 11.24
C ALA A 180 9.76 -20.81 12.05
N HIS A 181 8.70 -20.11 12.47
CA HIS A 181 7.57 -20.70 13.18
C HIS A 181 6.82 -21.72 12.31
N ALA A 182 6.49 -21.35 11.07
CA ALA A 182 5.81 -22.22 10.12
C ALA A 182 6.59 -23.52 9.85
N ARG A 183 7.91 -23.41 9.60
CA ARG A 183 8.77 -24.60 9.40
C ARG A 183 8.81 -25.51 10.62
N LYS A 184 8.91 -24.94 11.82
CA LYS A 184 8.89 -25.72 13.06
C LYS A 184 7.56 -26.47 13.19
N LEU A 185 6.45 -25.82 12.93
CA LEU A 185 5.12 -26.42 13.02
C LEU A 185 4.92 -27.52 11.97
N LEU A 186 5.27 -27.27 10.70
CA LEU A 186 5.25 -28.27 9.62
C LEU A 186 6.05 -29.52 10.00
N SER A 187 7.25 -29.36 10.54
CA SER A 187 8.11 -30.48 10.94
C SER A 187 7.54 -31.32 12.11
N ALA A 188 6.64 -30.74 12.90
CA ALA A 188 6.02 -31.36 14.07
C ALA A 188 4.65 -31.98 13.77
N CYS A 189 4.09 -31.78 12.58
CA CYS A 189 2.79 -32.31 12.19
C CYS A 189 2.83 -33.85 12.13
N ALA A 190 1.75 -34.49 12.58
CA ALA A 190 1.64 -35.96 12.53
C ALA A 190 1.49 -36.45 11.08
N VAL A 191 0.73 -35.71 10.27
CA VAL A 191 0.63 -35.91 8.83
C VAL A 191 1.58 -34.94 8.14
N ARG A 192 2.53 -35.49 7.38
CA ARG A 192 3.54 -34.75 6.63
C ARG A 192 3.00 -34.30 5.28
N ASP A 193 3.44 -33.13 4.81
CA ASP A 193 3.19 -32.65 3.44
C ASP A 193 4.53 -32.71 2.69
N PRO A 194 4.77 -33.73 1.85
CA PRO A 194 6.06 -33.93 1.19
C PRO A 194 6.51 -32.74 0.34
N LEU A 195 5.57 -32.02 -0.28
CA LEU A 195 5.89 -30.87 -1.12
C LEU A 195 6.47 -29.75 -0.27
N LEU A 196 5.80 -29.40 0.84
CA LEU A 196 6.29 -28.36 1.74
C LEU A 196 7.52 -28.81 2.54
N ASP A 197 7.60 -30.08 2.92
CA ASP A 197 8.73 -30.62 3.67
C ASP A 197 10.05 -30.56 2.88
N GLU A 198 10.00 -30.88 1.59
CA GLU A 198 11.18 -30.91 0.72
C GLU A 198 11.40 -29.59 -0.02
N GLY A 199 10.32 -28.92 -0.42
CA GLY A 199 10.36 -27.79 -1.34
C GLY A 199 10.29 -26.41 -0.70
N LEU A 200 9.82 -26.26 0.55
CA LEU A 200 9.67 -24.95 1.18
C LEU A 200 11.05 -24.33 1.52
N THR A 201 11.40 -23.27 0.82
CA THR A 201 12.62 -22.48 1.05
C THR A 201 12.29 -21.08 1.55
N ALA A 202 13.29 -20.39 2.13
CA ALA A 202 13.12 -19.00 2.55
C ALA A 202 12.83 -18.08 1.34
N ASP A 203 13.49 -18.32 0.20
CA ASP A 203 13.28 -17.58 -1.04
C ASP A 203 11.85 -17.73 -1.56
N LEU A 204 11.29 -18.96 -1.56
CA LEU A 204 9.89 -19.19 -1.94
C LEU A 204 8.89 -18.52 -0.97
N TYR A 205 9.18 -18.52 0.32
CA TYR A 205 8.31 -17.86 1.29
C TYR A 205 8.38 -16.32 1.16
N GLN A 206 9.55 -15.75 0.91
CA GLN A 206 9.74 -14.32 0.60
C GLN A 206 9.05 -13.94 -0.71
N TRP A 207 9.16 -14.78 -1.74
CA TRP A 207 8.42 -14.62 -3.00
C TRP A 207 6.92 -14.60 -2.74
N ALA A 208 6.39 -15.57 -2.00
CA ALA A 208 4.97 -15.62 -1.67
C ALA A 208 4.52 -14.38 -0.87
N TYR A 209 5.35 -13.90 0.07
CA TYR A 209 5.10 -12.61 0.74
C TYR A 209 4.98 -11.48 -0.30
N CYS A 210 5.93 -11.35 -1.22
CA CYS A 210 5.96 -10.27 -2.20
C CYS A 210 4.77 -10.33 -3.16
N ILE A 211 4.36 -11.52 -3.60
CA ILE A 211 3.16 -11.71 -4.42
C ILE A 211 1.92 -11.24 -3.65
N PHE A 212 1.71 -11.67 -2.41
CA PHE A 212 0.57 -11.20 -1.62
C PHE A 212 0.64 -9.69 -1.35
N ALA A 213 1.82 -9.15 -1.05
CA ALA A 213 2.00 -7.72 -0.80
C ALA A 213 1.62 -6.85 -2.01
N SER A 214 2.07 -7.24 -3.20
CA SER A 214 1.92 -6.45 -4.42
C SER A 214 0.63 -6.71 -5.21
N ARG A 215 -0.05 -7.84 -4.99
CA ARG A 215 -1.17 -8.28 -5.86
C ARG A 215 -2.46 -8.64 -5.15
N SER A 216 -2.46 -8.75 -3.82
CA SER A 216 -3.65 -9.20 -3.11
C SER A 216 -4.69 -8.10 -2.86
N PHE A 217 -5.92 -8.55 -2.68
CA PHE A 217 -7.06 -7.72 -2.33
C PHE A 217 -7.47 -7.99 -0.88
N ARG A 218 -7.91 -6.93 -0.18
CA ARG A 218 -8.52 -7.06 1.14
C ARG A 218 -9.85 -7.79 1.02
N PRO A 219 -10.08 -8.89 1.77
CA PRO A 219 -11.34 -9.61 1.69
C PRO A 219 -12.55 -8.73 1.93
N SER A 220 -12.48 -7.72 2.80
CA SER A 220 -13.60 -6.79 3.06
C SER A 220 -14.12 -6.09 1.81
N LEU A 221 -13.28 -5.92 0.79
CA LEU A 221 -13.60 -5.23 -0.44
C LEU A 221 -14.09 -6.15 -1.56
N VAL A 222 -13.76 -7.45 -1.49
CA VAL A 222 -13.94 -8.38 -2.63
C VAL A 222 -14.61 -9.72 -2.27
N LEU A 223 -14.79 -10.04 -0.98
CA LEU A 223 -15.45 -11.27 -0.56
C LEU A 223 -16.97 -11.11 -0.51
N LEU A 224 -17.69 -12.08 -1.05
CA LEU A 224 -19.16 -12.13 -1.06
C LEU A 224 -19.75 -12.50 0.31
N ASP A 225 -20.94 -12.01 0.60
CA ASP A 225 -21.61 -12.19 1.91
C ASP A 225 -21.77 -13.66 2.35
N ALA A 226 -22.07 -14.56 1.43
CA ALA A 226 -22.18 -15.99 1.74
C ALA A 226 -20.86 -16.55 2.30
N ARG A 227 -19.72 -16.15 1.71
CA ARG A 227 -18.39 -16.54 2.16
C ARG A 227 -17.95 -15.78 3.41
N ARG A 228 -18.35 -14.51 3.57
CA ARG A 228 -18.14 -13.73 4.81
C ARG A 228 -18.74 -14.44 6.03
N LYS A 229 -19.94 -14.98 5.89
CA LYS A 229 -20.63 -15.74 6.95
C LYS A 229 -20.00 -17.11 7.24
N ALA A 230 -19.15 -17.61 6.34
CA ALA A 230 -18.52 -18.93 6.44
C ALA A 230 -17.08 -18.89 6.97
N LEU A 231 -16.60 -17.72 7.42
CA LEU A 231 -15.26 -17.57 8.00
C LEU A 231 -15.08 -18.48 9.21
N PRO A 232 -13.88 -19.07 9.40
CA PRO A 232 -13.58 -19.84 10.60
C PRO A 232 -13.72 -19.00 11.88
N ALA A 233 -14.11 -19.65 12.98
CA ALA A 233 -14.21 -18.99 14.27
C ALA A 233 -12.86 -18.38 14.69
N GLY A 234 -12.88 -17.13 15.14
CA GLY A 234 -11.66 -16.42 15.56
C GLY A 234 -10.84 -15.80 14.43
N VAL A 235 -11.28 -15.91 13.17
CA VAL A 235 -10.67 -15.24 12.02
C VAL A 235 -11.48 -14.00 11.68
N ALA A 236 -10.86 -12.83 11.76
CA ALA A 236 -11.46 -11.57 11.32
C ALA A 236 -11.40 -11.42 9.80
N MET A 237 -12.24 -10.52 9.28
CA MET A 237 -12.46 -10.34 7.84
C MET A 237 -11.16 -10.08 7.06
N ASP A 238 -10.26 -9.26 7.61
CA ASP A 238 -9.03 -8.82 6.95
C ASP A 238 -7.76 -9.42 7.61
N ASP A 239 -7.87 -10.56 8.32
CA ASP A 239 -6.72 -11.32 8.85
C ASP A 239 -5.93 -12.06 7.76
N PHE A 240 -6.46 -12.09 6.54
CA PHE A 240 -5.84 -12.69 5.37
C PHE A 240 -6.06 -11.81 4.15
N SER A 241 -5.48 -12.19 3.02
CA SER A 241 -5.67 -11.50 1.74
C SER A 241 -5.95 -12.51 0.64
N MET A 242 -6.53 -12.03 -0.46
CA MET A 242 -6.93 -12.89 -1.58
C MET A 242 -6.21 -12.48 -2.85
N LEU A 243 -5.66 -13.45 -3.56
CA LEU A 243 -5.23 -13.29 -4.94
C LEU A 243 -6.44 -13.54 -5.84
N LEU A 244 -6.66 -12.65 -6.80
CA LEU A 244 -7.77 -12.70 -7.74
C LEU A 244 -7.19 -12.81 -9.15
N PRO A 245 -6.99 -14.04 -9.65
CA PRO A 245 -6.38 -14.25 -10.96
C PRO A 245 -7.07 -13.45 -12.05
N LEU A 246 -6.29 -12.98 -13.03
CA LEU A 246 -6.70 -12.07 -14.10
C LEU A 246 -7.04 -10.67 -13.59
N LEU A 247 -7.84 -10.51 -12.54
CA LEU A 247 -8.23 -9.20 -12.00
C LEU A 247 -7.02 -8.40 -11.48
N ASP A 248 -6.05 -9.07 -10.88
CA ASP A 248 -4.79 -8.49 -10.35
C ASP A 248 -3.76 -8.08 -11.42
N VAL A 249 -4.10 -8.17 -12.71
CA VAL A 249 -3.26 -7.70 -13.83
C VAL A 249 -3.33 -6.17 -14.00
N GLY A 250 -4.41 -5.53 -13.56
CA GLY A 250 -4.58 -4.08 -13.75
C GLY A 250 -3.62 -3.26 -12.90
N ASN A 251 -2.78 -2.43 -13.53
CA ASN A 251 -1.81 -1.55 -12.85
C ASN A 251 -2.42 -0.37 -12.12
N HIS A 252 -1.61 0.34 -11.34
CA HIS A 252 -2.03 1.45 -10.49
C HIS A 252 -2.11 2.80 -11.23
N ASP A 253 -3.26 3.47 -11.12
CA ASP A 253 -3.37 4.92 -11.30
C ASP A 253 -4.34 5.49 -10.24
N MET A 254 -3.80 6.24 -9.28
CA MET A 254 -4.62 6.80 -8.20
C MET A 254 -5.59 7.91 -8.65
N THR A 255 -5.39 8.48 -9.85
CA THR A 255 -6.28 9.51 -10.41
C THR A 255 -7.56 8.91 -11.01
N VAL A 256 -7.55 7.60 -11.25
CA VAL A 256 -8.65 6.88 -11.86
C VAL A 256 -9.61 6.40 -10.78
N ASN A 257 -10.89 6.71 -10.96
CA ASN A 257 -11.96 6.15 -10.15
C ASN A 257 -12.23 4.71 -10.59
N VAL A 258 -12.10 3.75 -9.69
CA VAL A 258 -12.40 2.34 -9.96
C VAL A 258 -13.42 1.83 -8.96
N ARG A 259 -14.24 0.88 -9.39
CA ARG A 259 -15.18 0.16 -8.51
C ARG A 259 -14.95 -1.32 -8.63
N TRP A 260 -14.95 -1.98 -7.47
CA TRP A 260 -15.06 -3.43 -7.39
C TRP A 260 -16.50 -3.75 -7.01
N GLU A 261 -17.27 -4.23 -7.98
CA GLU A 261 -18.68 -4.56 -7.78
C GLU A 261 -18.84 -6.06 -7.53
N LEU A 262 -19.64 -6.37 -6.51
CA LEU A 262 -19.92 -7.73 -6.10
C LEU A 262 -21.32 -8.12 -6.56
N ASP A 263 -21.38 -9.06 -7.48
CA ASP A 263 -22.62 -9.73 -7.83
C ASP A 263 -22.81 -10.93 -6.90
N HIS A 264 -23.75 -10.78 -5.96
CA HIS A 264 -24.06 -11.80 -4.96
C HIS A 264 -24.86 -12.97 -5.53
N GLU A 265 -25.59 -12.78 -6.63
CA GLU A 265 -26.37 -13.85 -7.27
C GLU A 265 -25.47 -14.68 -8.19
N ALA A 266 -24.62 -14.02 -8.98
CA ALA A 266 -23.66 -14.69 -9.86
C ALA A 266 -22.39 -15.16 -9.14
N GLU A 267 -22.20 -14.77 -7.88
CA GLU A 267 -20.98 -14.96 -7.09
C GLU A 267 -19.70 -14.45 -7.79
N GLN A 268 -19.76 -13.23 -8.33
CA GLN A 268 -18.68 -12.61 -9.12
C GLN A 268 -18.20 -11.29 -8.53
N CYS A 269 -16.92 -11.00 -8.74
CA CYS A 269 -16.30 -9.71 -8.48
C CYS A 269 -15.91 -9.06 -9.83
N SER A 270 -16.32 -7.81 -10.05
CA SER A 270 -16.09 -7.10 -11.30
C SER A 270 -15.22 -5.86 -11.09
N LEU A 271 -14.23 -5.65 -11.97
CA LEU A 271 -13.47 -4.40 -12.05
C LEU A 271 -14.13 -3.46 -13.06
N LEU A 272 -14.62 -2.32 -12.59
CA LEU A 272 -15.20 -1.26 -13.41
C LEU A 272 -14.34 0.00 -13.29
N VAL A 273 -14.11 0.67 -14.42
CA VAL A 273 -13.27 1.87 -14.47
C VAL A 273 -14.09 3.08 -14.88
N GLY A 274 -14.06 4.13 -14.06
CA GLY A 274 -14.92 5.32 -14.18
C GLY A 274 -14.51 6.33 -15.25
N LYS A 275 -13.74 5.91 -16.26
CA LYS A 275 -13.38 6.75 -17.41
C LYS A 275 -13.49 5.96 -18.72
N GLU A 276 -13.71 6.66 -19.81
CA GLU A 276 -13.60 6.09 -21.16
C GLU A 276 -12.13 5.78 -21.47
N HIS A 277 -11.89 4.69 -22.22
CA HIS A 277 -10.56 4.30 -22.70
C HIS A 277 -10.56 4.12 -24.23
N GLN A 278 -9.67 4.81 -24.91
CA GLN A 278 -9.49 4.75 -26.36
C GLN A 278 -8.68 3.51 -26.79
N PRO A 279 -8.83 3.03 -28.04
CA PRO A 279 -8.00 1.95 -28.59
C PRO A 279 -6.50 2.21 -28.38
N GLY A 280 -5.81 1.24 -27.79
CA GLY A 280 -4.38 1.32 -27.44
C GLY A 280 -4.09 1.87 -26.05
N GLU A 281 -5.06 2.47 -25.35
CA GLU A 281 -4.84 2.98 -23.99
C GLU A 281 -4.84 1.87 -22.94
N GLN A 282 -3.93 1.99 -21.97
CA GLN A 282 -3.89 1.13 -20.81
C GLN A 282 -5.13 1.39 -19.92
N VAL A 283 -5.69 0.31 -19.38
CA VAL A 283 -6.80 0.33 -18.43
C VAL A 283 -6.25 0.07 -17.04
N PHE A 284 -6.25 1.10 -16.20
CA PHE A 284 -5.69 1.06 -14.86
C PHE A 284 -6.72 0.66 -13.81
N ASN A 285 -6.27 -0.10 -12.83
CA ASN A 285 -6.89 -0.24 -11.52
C ASN A 285 -6.42 0.90 -10.59
N ASN A 286 -6.95 0.96 -9.37
CA ASN A 286 -6.50 1.86 -8.32
C ASN A 286 -6.27 1.07 -7.03
N TYR A 287 -5.06 1.14 -6.49
CA TYR A 287 -4.64 0.37 -5.30
C TYR A 287 -4.96 1.10 -4.00
N GLY A 288 -5.73 2.19 -4.10
CA GLY A 288 -5.95 3.17 -3.06
C GLY A 288 -4.91 4.30 -3.10
N LEU A 289 -5.20 5.35 -2.34
CA LEU A 289 -4.34 6.51 -2.19
C LEU A 289 -3.12 6.13 -1.35
N LYS A 290 -2.03 5.72 -2.00
CA LYS A 290 -0.77 5.32 -1.37
C LYS A 290 0.39 6.24 -1.74
N THR A 291 1.20 6.66 -0.77
CA THR A 291 2.39 7.51 -1.01
C THR A 291 3.48 6.73 -1.75
N ASN A 292 4.46 7.41 -2.35
CA ASN A 292 5.58 6.72 -2.99
C ASN A 292 6.38 5.86 -2.00
N ALA A 293 6.42 6.22 -0.71
CA ALA A 293 6.97 5.36 0.35
C ALA A 293 6.19 4.02 0.48
N GLU A 294 4.86 4.11 0.53
CA GLU A 294 3.97 2.95 0.65
C GLU A 294 3.97 2.09 -0.63
N LEU A 295 4.03 2.72 -1.81
CA LEU A 295 4.12 2.03 -3.10
C LEU A 295 5.47 1.35 -3.28
N LEU A 296 6.57 2.01 -2.94
CA LEU A 296 7.90 1.42 -3.02
C LEU A 296 8.02 0.20 -2.11
N LEU A 297 7.61 0.32 -0.85
CA LEU A 297 7.69 -0.76 0.13
C LEU A 297 6.77 -1.94 -0.21
N GLY A 298 5.54 -1.68 -0.66
CA GLY A 298 4.52 -2.71 -0.88
C GLY A 298 4.45 -3.28 -2.30
N TYR A 299 4.89 -2.52 -3.30
CA TYR A 299 4.72 -2.83 -4.72
C TYR A 299 6.00 -2.69 -5.55
N GLY A 300 7.07 -2.11 -5.02
CA GLY A 300 8.36 -2.03 -5.70
C GLY A 300 8.43 -1.00 -6.81
N PHE A 301 7.56 0.02 -6.81
CA PHE A 301 7.59 1.12 -7.78
C PHE A 301 7.19 2.46 -7.15
N MET A 302 7.44 3.55 -7.86
CA MET A 302 6.99 4.89 -7.52
C MET A 302 6.21 5.51 -8.67
N VAL A 303 5.26 6.38 -8.35
CA VAL A 303 4.54 7.21 -9.34
C VAL A 303 5.41 8.43 -9.69
N PRO A 304 5.62 8.74 -10.97
CA PRO A 304 6.38 9.91 -11.39
C PRO A 304 5.61 11.21 -11.13
N THR A 305 6.34 12.29 -10.91
CA THR A 305 5.76 13.62 -10.81
C THR A 305 5.43 14.19 -12.18
N THR A 306 4.20 14.69 -12.33
CA THR A 306 3.64 15.32 -13.53
C THR A 306 2.99 16.66 -13.16
N GLU A 307 2.48 17.41 -14.12
CA GLU A 307 1.70 18.63 -13.84
C GLU A 307 0.42 18.28 -13.05
N ALA A 308 -0.27 17.22 -13.46
CA ALA A 308 -1.57 16.81 -12.91
C ALA A 308 -1.49 16.02 -11.59
N LEU A 309 -0.37 15.33 -11.32
CA LEU A 309 -0.17 14.50 -10.12
C LEU A 309 1.28 14.52 -9.66
N HIS A 310 1.50 14.66 -8.35
CA HIS A 310 2.74 14.22 -7.69
C HIS A 310 2.39 13.25 -6.56
N ASN A 311 3.35 12.44 -6.12
CA ASN A 311 3.15 11.50 -5.02
C ASN A 311 4.35 11.45 -4.05
N ASP A 312 5.07 12.57 -3.97
CA ASP A 312 6.30 12.70 -3.21
C ASP A 312 6.00 13.40 -1.88
N TYR A 313 6.18 12.66 -0.78
CA TYR A 313 5.86 13.09 0.58
C TYR A 313 6.91 12.61 1.57
N ILE A 314 7.16 13.40 2.62
CA ILE A 314 7.87 12.95 3.83
C ILE A 314 6.85 12.62 4.92
N HIS A 315 7.02 11.47 5.54
CA HIS A 315 6.22 11.03 6.68
C HIS A 315 6.88 11.47 7.99
N VAL A 316 6.19 12.27 8.80
CA VAL A 316 6.68 12.72 10.12
C VAL A 316 5.83 12.09 11.20
N ARG A 317 6.46 11.39 12.15
CA ARG A 317 5.72 10.68 13.22
C ARG A 317 5.11 11.63 14.23
N LYS A 318 3.88 11.33 14.66
CA LYS A 318 3.24 12.01 15.79
C LYS A 318 3.99 11.69 17.09
N ARG A 319 4.31 12.72 17.88
CA ARG A 319 4.80 12.53 19.26
C ARG A 319 3.68 11.92 20.10
N ARG A 320 3.90 10.72 20.66
CA ARG A 320 2.93 10.09 21.56
C ARG A 320 2.75 10.94 22.82
N SER A 321 1.58 11.53 23.01
CA SER A 321 1.14 11.96 24.34
C SER A 321 1.06 10.71 25.22
N HIS A 322 1.68 10.74 26.40
CA HIS A 322 1.61 9.66 27.40
C HIS A 322 0.15 9.49 27.89
N GLN A 323 -0.67 8.78 27.13
CA GLN A 323 -1.86 8.12 27.64
C GLN A 323 -1.61 6.61 27.57
N PRO A 324 -1.68 5.89 28.71
CA PRO A 324 -1.63 4.45 28.67
C PRO A 324 -2.87 3.97 27.93
N SER A 325 -2.69 3.41 26.74
CA SER A 325 -3.75 2.71 26.01
C SER A 325 -4.25 1.57 26.89
N THR A 326 -5.48 1.65 27.36
CA THR A 326 -6.19 0.58 28.06
C THR A 326 -6.70 -0.52 27.11
N THR A 327 -6.40 -0.41 25.82
CA THR A 327 -6.50 -1.53 24.88
C THR A 327 -5.17 -2.29 24.86
N PRO A 328 -5.17 -3.60 25.13
CA PRO A 328 -3.97 -4.40 24.90
C PRO A 328 -3.60 -4.26 23.43
N ASN A 329 -2.36 -3.85 23.15
CA ASN A 329 -1.74 -3.99 21.83
C ASN A 329 -1.88 -5.45 21.42
N ASN A 330 -2.87 -5.76 20.59
CA ASN A 330 -3.06 -7.09 20.09
C ASN A 330 -1.95 -7.32 19.05
N PRO A 331 -1.07 -8.33 19.18
CA PRO A 331 0.02 -8.59 18.23
C PRO A 331 -0.45 -9.06 16.83
N GLN A 332 -1.71 -8.80 16.47
CA GLN A 332 -2.43 -9.43 15.35
C GLN A 332 -2.83 -8.46 14.22
N ASP A 333 -2.42 -7.20 14.27
CA ASP A 333 -2.57 -6.25 13.14
C ASP A 333 -1.55 -6.50 12.00
N SER A 334 -1.18 -7.78 11.79
CA SER A 334 -0.16 -8.26 10.86
C SER A 334 -0.66 -8.47 9.42
N SER A 335 -1.77 -7.83 9.03
CA SER A 335 -1.93 -7.43 7.64
C SER A 335 -1.00 -6.24 7.39
N HIS A 336 0.27 -6.54 7.11
CA HIS A 336 1.40 -5.60 7.00
C HIS A 336 1.26 -4.45 5.97
N LEU A 337 0.08 -4.30 5.35
CA LEU A 337 -0.30 -3.24 4.40
C LEU A 337 -1.70 -2.66 4.70
N SER A 338 -2.23 -2.81 5.93
CA SER A 338 -3.51 -2.21 6.30
C SER A 338 -3.41 -0.68 6.28
N ASN A 339 -4.02 -0.11 5.24
CA ASN A 339 -4.02 1.32 4.88
C ASN A 339 -4.64 2.27 5.95
N SER A 340 -5.03 1.78 7.12
CA SER A 340 -5.83 2.57 8.08
C SER A 340 -5.19 2.79 9.44
N SER A 341 -4.21 1.99 9.87
CA SER A 341 -3.67 2.13 11.23
C SER A 341 -2.48 3.10 11.29
N ASN A 342 -1.56 3.08 10.31
CA ASN A 342 -0.40 3.98 10.29
C ASN A 342 -0.74 5.43 9.89
N ALA A 343 -1.74 5.66 9.04
CA ALA A 343 -2.19 7.00 8.66
C ALA A 343 -2.64 7.84 9.88
N SER A 344 -3.04 7.18 10.98
CA SER A 344 -3.44 7.87 12.21
C SER A 344 -2.25 8.40 13.03
N HIS A 345 -1.03 7.93 12.76
CA HIS A 345 0.16 8.15 13.58
C HIS A 345 1.26 8.97 12.90
N GLU A 346 1.05 9.42 11.68
CA GLU A 346 2.02 10.19 10.90
C GLU A 346 1.36 11.41 10.27
N TYR A 347 2.15 12.44 9.99
CA TYR A 347 1.79 13.60 9.18
C TYR A 347 2.52 13.53 7.84
N LEU A 348 1.92 14.13 6.82
CA LEU A 348 2.54 14.26 5.51
C LEU A 348 3.08 15.68 5.29
N ILE A 349 4.32 15.75 4.85
CA ILE A 349 4.95 16.95 4.27
C ILE A 349 5.00 16.75 2.77
N SER A 350 4.45 17.69 2.01
CA SER A 350 4.16 17.53 0.57
C SER A 350 5.13 18.32 -0.31
N LEU A 351 5.57 17.73 -1.42
CA LEU A 351 6.41 18.40 -2.42
C LEU A 351 5.81 19.73 -2.90
N ARG A 352 4.52 19.70 -3.27
CA ARG A 352 3.77 20.90 -3.69
C ARG A 352 2.82 21.35 -2.59
N PRO A 353 2.39 22.63 -2.59
CA PRO A 353 1.41 23.11 -1.63
C PRO A 353 0.15 22.21 -1.59
N LEU A 354 -0.46 22.08 -0.43
CA LEU A 354 -1.69 21.31 -0.20
C LEU A 354 -2.86 21.84 -1.03
N ALA A 355 -2.86 23.15 -1.33
CA ALA A 355 -3.86 23.75 -2.22
C ALA A 355 -3.65 23.39 -3.70
N HIS A 356 -2.46 22.92 -4.08
CA HIS A 356 -2.16 22.58 -5.47
C HIS A 356 -3.02 21.38 -5.93
N PRO A 357 -3.69 21.44 -7.10
CA PRO A 357 -4.59 20.38 -7.57
C PRO A 357 -3.95 18.99 -7.63
N SER A 358 -2.66 18.92 -7.96
CA SER A 358 -1.90 17.66 -8.04
C SER A 358 -1.60 17.00 -6.70
N THR A 359 -1.83 17.67 -5.56
CA THR A 359 -1.61 17.14 -4.21
C THR A 359 -2.81 16.27 -3.78
N LEU A 360 -3.19 15.33 -4.64
CA LEU A 360 -4.42 14.53 -4.52
C LEU A 360 -4.48 13.76 -3.19
N LEU A 361 -3.42 13.02 -2.90
CA LEU A 361 -3.37 12.09 -1.76
C LEU A 361 -3.42 12.82 -0.42
N ALA A 362 -2.54 13.80 -0.20
CA ALA A 362 -2.50 14.49 1.09
C ALA A 362 -3.83 15.21 1.36
N ARG A 363 -4.42 15.89 0.36
CA ARG A 363 -5.74 16.52 0.49
C ARG A 363 -6.84 15.53 0.87
N ALA A 364 -6.83 14.34 0.28
CA ALA A 364 -7.80 13.29 0.60
C ALA A 364 -7.60 12.67 2.00
N ARG A 365 -6.38 12.75 2.56
CA ARG A 365 -6.05 12.30 3.93
C ARG A 365 -6.20 13.40 4.99
N GLN A 366 -6.49 14.64 4.60
CA GLN A 366 -6.77 15.73 5.56
C GLN A 366 -8.15 15.55 6.19
N SER A 367 -8.19 15.64 7.51
CA SER A 367 -9.39 15.72 8.34
C SER A 367 -9.79 17.17 8.65
N ILE A 368 -8.80 18.08 8.71
CA ILE A 368 -9.02 19.51 8.88
C ILE A 368 -9.26 20.13 7.50
N SER A 369 -10.53 20.46 7.24
CA SER A 369 -10.92 21.24 6.07
C SER A 369 -10.55 22.71 6.28
N PHE A 370 -9.91 23.32 5.27
CA PHE A 370 -9.63 24.75 5.24
C PHE A 370 -10.30 25.39 4.02
N PRO A 371 -10.96 26.54 4.15
CA PRO A 371 -11.60 27.21 3.02
C PRO A 371 -10.57 27.54 1.93
N PRO A 372 -10.82 27.19 0.66
CA PRO A 372 -9.86 27.36 -0.44
C PRO A 372 -9.62 28.84 -0.81
N ASP A 373 -10.53 29.73 -0.40
CA ASP A 373 -10.48 31.17 -0.60
C ASP A 373 -9.66 31.91 0.47
N LEU A 374 -9.29 31.24 1.56
CA LEU A 374 -8.46 31.82 2.60
C LEU A 374 -6.97 31.56 2.31
N PRO A 375 -6.11 32.59 2.45
CA PRO A 375 -4.68 32.40 2.32
C PRO A 375 -4.15 31.54 3.48
N LEU A 376 -3.30 30.57 3.15
CA LEU A 376 -2.46 29.86 4.12
C LEU A 376 -1.13 30.58 4.24
N LEU A 377 -0.58 30.63 5.46
CA LEU A 377 0.79 31.04 5.69
C LEU A 377 1.74 30.13 4.90
N GLY A 378 2.77 30.68 4.25
CA GLY A 378 3.68 29.92 3.37
C GLY A 378 4.33 28.73 4.07
N SER A 379 4.66 28.90 5.35
CA SER A 379 5.24 27.91 6.25
C SER A 379 4.33 26.70 6.49
N PHE A 380 3.03 26.84 6.26
CA PHE A 380 2.03 25.79 6.45
C PHE A 380 1.52 25.22 5.12
N GLN A 381 1.85 25.82 3.99
CA GLN A 381 1.26 25.45 2.70
C GLN A 381 1.64 24.01 2.28
N HIS A 382 2.77 23.49 2.72
CA HIS A 382 3.26 22.14 2.41
C HIS A 382 3.02 21.12 3.52
N VAL A 383 2.59 21.57 4.70
CA VAL A 383 2.53 20.76 5.92
C VAL A 383 1.09 20.40 6.21
N GLN A 384 0.82 19.11 6.41
CA GLN A 384 -0.50 18.65 6.80
C GLN A 384 -1.03 19.43 8.03
N LEU A 385 -2.20 20.08 7.88
CA LEU A 385 -2.71 21.06 8.87
C LEU A 385 -2.97 20.47 10.26
N GLU A 386 -3.21 19.17 10.37
CA GLU A 386 -3.27 18.46 11.66
C GLU A 386 -1.98 18.61 12.46
N MET A 387 -0.84 18.55 11.79
CA MET A 387 0.47 18.73 12.43
C MET A 387 0.59 20.11 13.06
N VAL A 388 0.20 21.14 12.29
CA VAL A 388 0.22 22.54 12.75
C VAL A 388 -0.70 22.70 13.96
N TRP A 389 -1.91 22.16 13.88
CA TRP A 389 -2.88 22.23 14.96
C TRP A 389 -2.45 21.47 16.22
N ASP A 390 -1.88 20.27 16.06
CA ASP A 390 -1.43 19.43 17.16
C ASP A 390 -0.21 20.05 17.87
N ILE A 391 0.69 20.71 17.14
CA ILE A 391 1.79 21.50 17.72
C ILE A 391 1.22 22.68 18.52
N LEU A 392 0.28 23.45 17.95
CA LEU A 392 -0.37 24.54 18.68
C LEU A 392 -1.07 24.05 19.95
N CYS A 393 -1.77 22.91 19.88
CA CYS A 393 -2.43 22.31 21.04
C CYS A 393 -1.44 21.77 22.08
N THR A 394 -0.20 21.47 21.69
CA THR A 394 0.87 21.11 22.61
C THR A 394 1.45 22.35 23.31
N LEU A 395 1.55 23.48 22.60
CA LEU A 395 2.05 24.74 23.14
C LEU A 395 1.02 25.50 23.99
N THR A 396 -0.27 25.24 23.77
CA THR A 396 -1.36 26.02 24.38
C THR A 396 -2.50 25.16 24.92
N THR A 397 -3.11 25.63 26.00
CA THR A 397 -4.40 25.11 26.49
C THR A 397 -5.57 25.77 25.75
N SER A 398 -6.75 25.13 25.76
CA SER A 398 -7.96 25.72 25.15
C SER A 398 -8.31 27.12 25.72
N PRO A 399 -8.25 27.38 27.05
CA PRO A 399 -8.45 28.73 27.57
C PRO A 399 -7.42 29.76 27.09
N GLN A 400 -6.14 29.36 26.98
CA GLN A 400 -5.10 30.24 26.42
C GLN A 400 -5.40 30.59 24.97
N ARG A 401 -5.85 29.64 24.14
CA ARG A 401 -6.21 29.92 22.73
C ARG A 401 -7.30 30.98 22.60
N ARG A 402 -8.33 30.94 23.45
CA ARG A 402 -9.40 31.97 23.45
C ARG A 402 -8.89 33.37 23.81
N ILE A 403 -7.86 33.45 24.65
CA ILE A 403 -7.24 34.73 25.03
C ILE A 403 -6.31 35.22 23.90
N LEU A 404 -5.54 34.30 23.30
CA LEU A 404 -4.58 34.60 22.24
C LEU A 404 -5.26 34.97 20.91
N MET A 405 -6.40 34.34 20.60
CA MET A 405 -7.18 34.52 19.38
C MET A 405 -8.65 34.77 19.74
N PRO A 406 -9.00 35.96 20.27
CA PRO A 406 -10.35 36.24 20.72
C PRO A 406 -11.34 36.23 19.55
N VAL A 407 -12.49 35.59 19.75
CA VAL A 407 -13.61 35.60 18.80
C VAL A 407 -14.34 36.95 18.92
N PRO A 408 -14.69 37.64 17.81
CA PRO A 408 -15.36 38.94 17.88
C PRO A 408 -16.70 38.90 18.65
N THR A 409 -16.87 39.84 19.57
CA THR A 409 -17.98 39.96 20.53
C THR A 409 -19.38 40.23 19.93
N GLY A 410 -19.54 40.18 18.60
CA GLY A 410 -20.83 40.18 17.90
C GLY A 410 -21.39 38.79 17.59
N GLN A 411 -20.61 37.73 17.83
CA GLN A 411 -21.03 36.32 17.69
C GLN A 411 -21.22 35.62 19.05
N GLU A 412 -20.90 36.30 20.16
CA GLU A 412 -21.05 35.75 21.52
C GLU A 412 -22.42 36.03 22.16
N GLN A 413 -23.25 36.91 21.58
CA GLN A 413 -24.51 37.37 22.18
C GLN A 413 -25.77 36.68 21.66
N GLU A 414 -25.70 35.81 20.64
CA GLU A 414 -26.86 35.03 20.20
C GLU A 414 -26.85 33.55 20.62
N ASP A 415 -25.72 32.91 20.92
CA ASP A 415 -25.73 31.47 21.21
C ASP A 415 -24.83 31.06 22.38
N HIS A 416 -25.46 30.74 23.50
CA HIS A 416 -24.91 29.85 24.52
C HIS A 416 -24.70 28.40 24.02
N ASP A 417 -24.99 28.14 22.73
CA ASP A 417 -25.06 26.82 22.07
C ASP A 417 -24.00 26.60 20.97
N GLN A 418 -22.97 27.44 20.81
CA GLN A 418 -21.90 27.18 19.83
C GLN A 418 -21.09 25.92 20.21
N GLU A 419 -21.05 24.95 19.29
CA GLU A 419 -20.32 23.71 19.52
C GLU A 419 -18.80 23.97 19.61
N PRO A 420 -18.04 23.19 20.40
CA PRO A 420 -16.58 23.30 20.48
C PRO A 420 -15.87 23.31 19.12
N ASN A 421 -16.47 22.67 18.11
CA ASN A 421 -15.96 22.62 16.74
C ASN A 421 -15.97 23.98 16.02
N ASP A 422 -16.92 24.87 16.32
CA ASP A 422 -17.04 26.17 15.66
C ASP A 422 -15.96 27.15 16.13
N VAL A 423 -15.66 27.12 17.43
CA VAL A 423 -14.60 27.93 18.04
C VAL A 423 -13.22 27.47 17.57
N ASP A 424 -12.96 26.16 17.55
CA ASP A 424 -11.69 25.64 17.03
C ASP A 424 -11.55 25.88 15.53
N SER A 425 -12.65 25.84 14.76
CA SER A 425 -12.67 26.24 13.34
C SER A 425 -12.29 27.71 13.15
N PHE A 426 -12.75 28.62 14.03
CA PHE A 426 -12.35 30.02 13.99
C PHE A 426 -10.87 30.21 14.32
N HIS A 427 -10.39 29.60 15.40
CA HIS A 427 -8.97 29.64 15.77
C HIS A 427 -8.06 29.10 14.66
N ARG A 428 -8.42 27.97 14.04
CA ARG A 428 -7.72 27.40 12.89
C ARG A 428 -7.63 28.40 11.74
N ARG A 429 -8.71 29.11 11.44
CA ARG A 429 -8.74 30.14 10.38
C ARG A 429 -7.75 31.28 10.63
N LEU A 430 -7.75 31.85 11.83
CA LEU A 430 -6.81 32.92 12.18
C LEU A 430 -5.36 32.42 12.19
N PHE A 431 -5.12 31.26 12.81
CA PHE A 431 -3.79 30.72 12.99
C PHE A 431 -3.14 30.29 11.67
N PHE A 432 -3.85 29.50 10.85
CA PHE A 432 -3.29 29.01 9.59
C PHE A 432 -3.09 30.10 8.54
N SER A 433 -3.84 31.20 8.62
CA SER A 433 -3.67 32.35 7.73
C SER A 433 -2.65 33.37 8.24
N GLY A 434 -2.07 33.17 9.41
CA GLY A 434 -1.17 34.12 10.06
C GLY A 434 -1.83 35.41 10.56
N HIS A 435 -3.16 35.55 10.45
CA HIS A 435 -3.93 36.74 10.89
C HIS A 435 -4.15 36.73 12.41
N VAL A 436 -3.06 36.60 13.16
CA VAL A 436 -3.07 36.54 14.62
C VAL A 436 -2.60 37.87 15.22
N GLY A 437 -3.15 38.24 16.38
CA GLY A 437 -2.71 39.43 17.11
C GLY A 437 -1.29 39.28 17.67
N ALA A 438 -0.68 40.39 18.10
CA ALA A 438 0.69 40.42 18.65
C ALA A 438 0.91 39.39 19.78
N SER A 439 -0.10 39.16 20.62
CA SER A 439 -0.05 38.17 21.71
C SER A 439 0.12 36.72 21.23
N ALA A 440 -0.35 36.40 20.03
CA ALA A 440 -0.31 35.06 19.45
C ALA A 440 0.86 34.85 18.47
N ARG A 441 1.57 35.92 18.08
CA ARG A 441 2.73 35.85 17.17
C ARG A 441 3.87 35.00 17.73
N GLU A 442 4.13 35.08 19.04
CA GLU A 442 5.17 34.26 19.69
C GLU A 442 4.87 32.76 19.52
N VAL A 443 3.62 32.35 19.76
CA VAL A 443 3.19 30.96 19.61
C VAL A 443 3.23 30.52 18.14
N LEU A 444 2.83 31.40 17.22
CA LEU A 444 2.95 31.15 15.79
C LEU A 444 4.40 30.89 15.37
N GLY A 445 5.34 31.76 15.77
CA GLY A 445 6.76 31.60 15.51
C GLY A 445 7.33 30.33 16.14
N GLN A 446 6.93 29.97 17.36
CA GLN A 446 7.31 28.70 17.99
C GLN A 446 6.78 27.49 17.21
N THR A 447 5.55 27.54 16.70
CA THR A 447 5.00 26.46 15.87
C THR A 447 5.80 26.29 14.57
N VAL A 448 6.12 27.38 13.86
CA VAL A 448 6.95 27.35 12.65
C VAL A 448 8.35 26.81 12.96
N ALA A 449 8.99 27.28 14.03
CA ALA A 449 10.32 26.81 14.44
C ALA A 449 10.35 25.30 14.79
N ILE A 450 9.29 24.78 15.41
CA ILE A 450 9.18 23.34 15.71
C ILE A 450 9.08 22.52 14.41
N ILE A 451 8.30 23.00 13.42
CA ILE A 451 8.18 22.37 12.11
C ILE A 451 9.54 22.39 11.42
N GLN A 452 10.16 23.57 11.29
CA GLN A 452 11.47 23.75 10.66
C GLN A 452 12.53 22.84 11.28
N HIS A 453 12.59 22.77 12.62
CA HIS A 453 13.52 21.89 13.33
C HIS A 453 13.29 20.41 13.02
N GLN A 454 12.03 19.97 12.91
CA GLN A 454 11.73 18.58 12.54
C GLN A 454 12.15 18.27 11.10
N LEU A 455 11.94 19.19 10.17
CA LEU A 455 12.37 19.02 8.77
C LEU A 455 13.90 18.96 8.66
N LEU A 456 14.61 19.82 9.40
CA LEU A 456 16.08 19.79 9.47
C LEU A 456 16.60 18.46 10.03
N GLN A 457 15.95 17.88 11.04
CA GLN A 457 16.33 16.57 11.57
C GLN A 457 16.15 15.45 10.54
N GLU A 458 15.06 15.48 9.76
CA GLU A 458 14.85 14.48 8.70
C GLU A 458 15.86 14.65 7.55
N LEU A 459 16.26 15.89 7.24
CA LEU A 459 17.28 16.17 6.23
C LEU A 459 18.67 15.73 6.70
N GLU A 460 19.05 16.04 7.94
CA GLU A 460 20.30 15.59 8.56
C GLU A 460 20.39 14.05 8.56
N ARG A 461 19.30 13.35 8.92
CA ARG A 461 19.22 11.88 8.86
C ARG A 461 19.43 11.33 7.43
N LEU A 462 18.95 12.04 6.41
CA LEU A 462 19.17 11.68 5.02
C LEU A 462 20.63 11.94 4.61
N ASP A 463 21.25 13.03 5.05
CA ASP A 463 22.65 13.37 4.75
C ASP A 463 23.65 12.41 5.40
N GLU A 464 23.41 11.98 6.64
CA GLU A 464 24.27 11.04 7.36
C GLU A 464 24.40 9.68 6.67
N THR A 465 23.42 9.33 5.83
CA THR A 465 23.31 8.05 5.13
C THR A 465 23.49 8.22 3.62
N ASP A 466 23.96 9.39 3.17
CA ASP A 466 24.07 9.65 1.74
C ASP A 466 25.18 8.82 1.09
N VAL A 467 24.89 8.33 -0.10
CA VAL A 467 25.81 7.46 -0.85
C VAL A 467 26.18 8.16 -2.15
N GLU A 468 27.44 8.59 -2.24
CA GLU A 468 27.98 9.18 -3.47
C GLU A 468 28.15 8.08 -4.53
N VAL A 469 27.38 8.19 -5.62
CA VAL A 469 27.66 7.42 -6.84
C VAL A 469 28.77 8.16 -7.58
N VAL A 470 29.89 7.48 -7.83
CA VAL A 470 31.03 8.07 -8.53
C VAL A 470 30.64 8.41 -9.98
N ASP A 471 30.97 9.62 -10.42
CA ASP A 471 30.74 10.08 -11.80
C ASP A 471 31.25 9.04 -12.81
N GLY A 472 30.34 8.46 -13.59
CA GLY A 472 30.64 7.44 -14.61
C GLY A 472 30.05 6.06 -14.33
N ASP A 473 29.66 5.76 -13.09
CA ASP A 473 29.10 4.45 -12.69
C ASP A 473 27.55 4.40 -12.82
N GLU A 474 26.89 5.50 -13.20
CA GLU A 474 25.43 5.57 -13.34
C GLU A 474 24.85 4.53 -14.31
N ALA A 475 25.59 4.21 -15.37
CA ALA A 475 25.19 3.22 -16.37
C ALA A 475 25.18 1.79 -15.79
N ASP A 476 26.00 1.53 -14.77
CA ASP A 476 26.17 0.23 -14.14
C ASP A 476 25.19 -0.01 -12.98
N LEU A 477 24.47 1.04 -12.54
CA LEU A 477 23.46 0.94 -11.50
C LEU A 477 22.35 -0.04 -11.88
N THR A 478 21.98 -0.89 -10.92
CA THR A 478 20.81 -1.76 -11.04
C THR A 478 19.52 -0.94 -11.07
N GLY A 479 18.42 -1.56 -11.53
CA GLY A 479 17.11 -0.90 -11.49
C GLY A 479 16.68 -0.52 -10.07
N ASN A 480 16.95 -1.38 -9.08
CA ASN A 480 16.64 -1.12 -7.68
C ASN A 480 17.51 0.00 -7.10
N GLN A 481 18.80 0.03 -7.42
CA GLN A 481 19.69 1.13 -6.99
C GLN A 481 19.21 2.48 -7.55
N ARG A 482 18.86 2.54 -8.84
CA ARG A 482 18.30 3.77 -9.44
C ARG A 482 16.99 4.17 -8.76
N LEU A 483 16.11 3.21 -8.46
CA LEU A 483 14.84 3.47 -7.79
C LEU A 483 15.05 3.99 -6.35
N ALA A 484 16.01 3.43 -5.62
CA ALA A 484 16.37 3.88 -4.28
C ALA A 484 16.93 5.30 -4.29
N LEU A 485 17.87 5.59 -5.19
CA LEU A 485 18.49 6.91 -5.34
C LEU A 485 17.47 7.97 -5.81
N ASP A 486 16.58 7.63 -6.75
CA ASP A 486 15.47 8.51 -7.16
C ASP A 486 14.55 8.82 -5.97
N TYR A 487 14.22 7.81 -5.15
CA TYR A 487 13.41 8.04 -3.96
C TYR A 487 14.10 8.97 -2.95
N ARG A 488 15.40 8.77 -2.67
CA ARG A 488 16.18 9.67 -1.80
C ARG A 488 16.18 11.10 -2.32
N ALA A 489 16.46 11.28 -3.61
CA ALA A 489 16.52 12.60 -4.23
C ALA A 489 15.17 13.32 -4.14
N ARG A 490 14.06 12.60 -4.31
CA ARG A 490 12.71 13.15 -4.12
C ARG A 490 12.42 13.50 -2.66
N CYS A 491 12.84 12.67 -1.69
CA CYS A 491 12.75 13.00 -0.27
C CYS A 491 13.50 14.30 0.06
N ARG A 492 14.74 14.43 -0.41
CA ARG A 492 15.55 15.64 -0.28
C ARG A 492 14.84 16.86 -0.88
N GLY A 493 14.35 16.74 -2.11
CA GLY A 493 13.63 17.82 -2.80
C GLY A 493 12.36 18.28 -2.07
N VAL A 494 11.65 17.38 -1.39
CA VAL A 494 10.54 17.78 -0.51
C VAL A 494 11.07 18.57 0.68
N LEU A 495 12.07 18.06 1.41
CA LEU A 495 12.58 18.70 2.62
C LEU A 495 13.16 20.09 2.35
N GLU A 496 14.03 20.20 1.36
CA GLU A 496 14.67 21.47 0.96
C GLU A 496 13.63 22.48 0.45
N GLY A 497 12.70 22.04 -0.39
CA GLY A 497 11.65 22.92 -0.93
C GLY A 497 10.71 23.46 0.16
N VAL A 498 10.39 22.66 1.19
CA VAL A 498 9.58 23.16 2.31
C VAL A 498 10.37 24.09 3.22
N LEU A 499 11.66 23.82 3.46
CA LEU A 499 12.53 24.71 4.24
C LEU A 499 12.68 26.07 3.54
N GLU A 500 12.89 26.10 2.23
CA GLU A 500 12.92 27.33 1.43
C GLU A 500 11.59 28.09 1.50
N ALA A 501 10.46 27.37 1.46
CA ALA A 501 9.13 27.97 1.60
C ALA A 501 8.88 28.56 3.00
N ILE A 502 9.45 27.99 4.07
CA ILE A 502 9.38 28.53 5.43
C ILE A 502 10.25 29.79 5.55
N ASP A 503 11.46 29.79 4.99
CA ASP A 503 12.38 30.93 5.06
C ASP A 503 11.89 32.14 4.26
N GLY A 504 11.04 31.92 3.25
CA GLY A 504 10.40 32.97 2.46
C GLY A 504 9.27 33.73 3.16
N ASP A 505 8.80 33.26 4.32
CA ASP A 505 7.81 33.96 5.12
C ASP A 505 8.48 34.96 6.08
N ASP A 506 8.09 36.24 6.00
CA ASP A 506 8.41 37.29 6.99
C ASP A 506 7.68 37.08 8.34
N VAL A 507 7.55 35.84 8.82
CA VAL A 507 7.02 35.55 10.18
C VAL A 507 7.93 36.18 11.25
N PHE A 508 9.20 36.42 10.90
CA PHE A 508 10.21 37.09 11.72
C PHE A 508 10.52 38.51 11.26
N GLY A 509 9.69 39.14 10.41
CA GLY A 509 9.92 40.51 9.96
C GLY A 509 10.19 41.42 11.14
N ASP A 510 11.39 42.00 11.19
CA ASP A 510 11.83 42.92 12.23
C ASP A 510 10.76 44.03 12.35
N ASP A 511 10.16 44.15 13.54
CA ASP A 511 9.32 45.29 13.88
C ASP A 511 10.21 46.56 13.76
N GLU A 512 10.14 47.28 12.64
CA GLU A 512 10.54 48.71 12.57
C GLU A 512 9.46 49.62 13.17
#